data_AF-A0A1Y6ETZ8-F1
#
_entry.id   AF-A0A1Y6ETZ8-F1
#
_cell.length_a   1.000
_cell.length_b   1.000
_cell.length_c   1.000
_cell.angle_alpha   90.00
_cell.angle_beta   90.00
_cell.angle_gamma   90.00
#
_symmetry.space_group_name_H-M   'P 1'
#
loop_
_entity.id
_entity.type
_entity.pdbx_description
1 polymer ?
#
loop_
_entity_poly.entity_id
_entity_poly.type
_entity_poly.pdbx_seq_one_letter_code
_entity_poly.pdbx_strand_id
1 'polypeptide(L)'
;MIIETLHDIKAQGHVLWALCRHPTCRARQAVDLDRLIQTIGPAQTLVPDRSEAHFTDRMRCPACKRRGMNLWIDPQPAKLKVHAPAKPSVEPNYRVVDGGDTYPYSLDKTVATADNLMVARGAYVAAALFHPKRRIVLRQGAFVIENSKEGQPPKPMTAEDFKAMIDAEMGLAGVPTEN
;
A
#
# COMPACT_ATOMS: atom_id res chain seq x y z
N MET A 1 12.27 -11.18 12.82
CA MET A 1 11.30 -12.17 13.34
C MET A 1 10.06 -12.05 12.48
N ILE A 2 9.60 -13.14 11.87
CA ILE A 2 8.42 -13.13 11.00
C ILE A 2 7.18 -13.21 11.90
N ILE A 3 6.15 -12.43 11.62
CA ILE A 3 4.88 -12.47 12.36
C ILE A 3 3.94 -13.39 11.59
N GLU A 4 3.69 -14.58 12.12
CA GLU A 4 2.85 -15.59 11.44
C GLU A 4 1.57 -15.89 12.25
N THR A 5 1.69 -15.85 13.58
CA THR A 5 0.64 -16.27 14.51
C THR A 5 0.17 -15.14 15.43
N LEU A 6 -0.96 -15.37 16.10
CA LEU A 6 -1.46 -14.46 17.14
C LEU A 6 -0.48 -14.35 18.33
N HIS A 7 0.23 -15.43 18.65
CA HIS A 7 1.27 -15.41 19.67
C HIS A 7 2.39 -14.43 19.30
N ASP A 8 2.82 -14.41 18.04
CA ASP A 8 3.90 -13.54 17.57
C ASP A 8 3.52 -12.06 17.68
N ILE A 9 2.29 -11.71 17.31
CA ILE A 9 1.76 -10.35 17.49
C ILE A 9 1.85 -9.95 18.95
N LYS A 10 1.35 -10.80 19.86
CA LYS A 10 1.32 -10.51 21.29
C LYS A 10 2.74 -10.39 21.86
N ALA A 11 3.63 -11.32 21.51
CA ALA A 11 5.02 -11.34 21.96
C ALA A 11 5.79 -10.09 21.51
N GLN A 12 5.49 -9.58 20.32
CA GLN A 12 6.10 -8.37 19.75
C GLN A 12 5.36 -7.08 20.16
N GLY A 13 4.27 -7.19 20.92
CA GLY A 13 3.48 -6.08 21.43
C GLY A 13 2.65 -5.34 20.38
N HIS A 14 2.49 -5.88 19.18
CA HIS A 14 1.77 -5.22 18.09
C HIS A 14 0.26 -5.09 18.36
N VAL A 15 -0.37 -4.11 17.73
CA VAL A 15 -1.83 -3.93 17.82
C VAL A 15 -2.47 -4.58 16.60
N LEU A 16 -3.45 -5.43 16.84
CA LEU A 16 -4.24 -6.04 15.77
C LEU A 16 -5.56 -5.28 15.63
N TRP A 17 -5.88 -4.83 14.43
CA TRP A 17 -7.14 -4.20 14.10
C TRP A 17 -8.03 -5.15 13.30
N ALA A 18 -9.33 -5.14 13.59
CA ALA A 18 -10.34 -5.83 12.81
C ALA A 18 -11.21 -4.81 12.05
N LEU A 19 -11.30 -4.98 10.74
CA LEU A 19 -12.11 -4.16 9.83
C LEU A 19 -13.26 -5.00 9.26
N CYS A 20 -14.47 -4.46 9.30
CA CYS A 20 -15.62 -5.17 8.73
C CYS A 20 -15.47 -5.35 7.22
N ARG A 21 -15.72 -6.57 6.72
CA ARG A 21 -15.70 -6.85 5.27
C ARG A 21 -16.89 -6.28 4.51
N HIS A 22 -17.95 -5.87 5.20
CA HIS A 22 -19.16 -5.43 4.55
C HIS A 22 -18.94 -4.08 3.86
N PRO A 23 -19.24 -3.93 2.55
CA PRO A 23 -18.83 -2.75 1.77
C PRO A 23 -19.43 -1.43 2.27
N THR A 24 -20.60 -1.48 2.91
CA THR A 24 -21.25 -0.30 3.50
C THR A 24 -20.91 -0.06 4.96
N CYS A 25 -20.21 -0.99 5.64
CA CYS A 25 -19.84 -0.87 7.04
C CYS A 25 -18.31 -0.69 7.15
N ARG A 26 -17.86 0.54 7.39
CA ARG A 26 -16.43 0.86 7.57
C ARG A 26 -15.96 0.79 9.03
N ALA A 27 -16.69 0.05 9.88
CA ALA A 27 -16.33 -0.07 11.28
C ALA A 27 -14.99 -0.80 11.44
N ARG A 28 -14.10 -0.19 12.24
CA ARG A 28 -12.83 -0.77 12.67
C ARG A 28 -12.77 -0.79 14.19
N GLN A 29 -12.14 -1.80 14.76
CA GLN A 29 -11.90 -1.89 16.20
C GLN A 29 -10.55 -2.54 16.49
N ALA A 30 -9.93 -2.13 17.59
CA ALA A 30 -8.78 -2.84 18.13
C ALA A 30 -9.25 -4.22 18.63
N VAL A 31 -8.47 -5.25 18.34
CA VAL A 31 -8.72 -6.62 18.77
C VAL A 31 -8.06 -6.80 20.13
N ASP A 32 -8.84 -7.25 21.10
CA ASP A 32 -8.32 -7.80 22.35
C ASP A 32 -7.65 -9.15 22.06
N LEU A 33 -6.33 -9.13 21.95
CA LEU A 33 -5.51 -10.30 21.61
C LEU A 33 -5.61 -11.39 22.68
N ASP A 34 -5.69 -11.02 23.96
CA ASP A 34 -5.77 -11.99 25.05
C ASP A 34 -7.06 -12.80 24.96
N ARG A 35 -8.18 -12.10 24.79
CA ARG A 35 -9.48 -12.72 24.62
C ARG A 35 -9.55 -13.53 23.33
N LEU A 36 -8.97 -13.04 22.24
CA LEU A 36 -8.94 -13.77 20.97
C LEU A 36 -8.14 -15.07 21.11
N ILE A 37 -6.92 -15.01 21.65
CA ILE A 37 -6.05 -16.18 21.86
C ILE A 37 -6.73 -17.22 22.75
N GLN A 38 -7.42 -16.80 23.82
CA GLN A 38 -8.20 -17.70 24.67
C GLN A 38 -9.33 -18.41 23.90
N THR A 39 -9.90 -17.75 22.89
CA THR A 39 -11.06 -18.27 22.15
C THR A 39 -10.65 -19.24 21.02
N ILE A 40 -9.59 -18.92 20.28
CA ILE A 40 -9.21 -19.65 19.05
C ILE A 40 -7.85 -20.35 19.11
N GLY A 41 -7.04 -20.03 20.12
CA GLY A 41 -5.70 -20.58 20.31
C GLY A 41 -4.58 -19.65 19.83
N PRO A 42 -3.38 -19.75 20.43
CA PRO A 42 -2.25 -18.86 20.16
C PRO A 42 -1.57 -19.14 18.81
N ALA A 43 -1.60 -20.38 18.34
CA ALA A 43 -0.90 -20.83 17.13
C ALA A 43 -1.71 -20.62 15.83
N GLN A 44 -2.87 -19.96 15.91
CA GLN A 44 -3.66 -19.65 14.72
C GLN A 44 -2.90 -18.66 13.84
N THR A 45 -2.80 -19.00 12.56
CA THR A 45 -2.17 -18.19 11.54
C THR A 45 -3.01 -16.95 11.26
N LEU A 46 -2.36 -15.85 10.89
CA LEU A 46 -3.06 -14.60 10.55
C LEU A 46 -3.58 -14.58 9.12
N VAL A 47 -2.90 -15.32 8.26
CA VAL A 47 -3.20 -15.43 6.84
C VAL A 47 -3.97 -16.72 6.63
N PRO A 48 -5.17 -16.65 6.01
CA PRO A 48 -5.93 -17.84 5.71
C PRO A 48 -5.25 -18.65 4.60
N ASP A 49 -5.21 -19.96 4.78
CA ASP A 49 -4.86 -20.88 3.70
C ASP A 49 -5.96 -20.90 2.65
N ARG A 50 -5.57 -21.12 1.39
CA ARG A 50 -6.52 -21.13 0.28
C ARG A 50 -7.53 -22.26 0.50
N SER A 51 -8.81 -21.94 0.33
CA SER A 51 -9.95 -22.87 0.48
C SER A 51 -10.26 -23.36 1.90
N GLU A 52 -9.57 -22.86 2.92
CA GLU A 52 -9.86 -23.19 4.31
C GLU A 52 -10.69 -22.11 5.01
N ALA A 53 -11.55 -22.54 5.92
CA ALA A 53 -12.34 -21.63 6.74
C ALA A 53 -11.45 -21.02 7.82
N HIS A 54 -11.40 -19.69 7.86
CA HIS A 54 -10.55 -18.99 8.81
C HIS A 54 -11.37 -18.41 9.96
N PHE A 55 -10.76 -18.23 11.14
CA PHE A 55 -11.49 -17.73 12.31
C PHE A 55 -12.09 -16.33 12.08
N THR A 56 -11.49 -15.53 11.21
CA THR A 56 -11.96 -14.19 10.83
C THR A 56 -13.29 -14.21 10.09
N ASP A 57 -13.65 -15.34 9.47
CA ASP A 57 -14.96 -15.54 8.83
C ASP A 57 -16.08 -15.69 9.88
N ARG A 58 -15.73 -16.14 11.09
CA ARG A 58 -16.68 -16.30 12.21
C ARG A 58 -16.80 -15.05 13.07
N MET A 59 -15.82 -14.13 13.00
CA MET A 59 -15.86 -12.86 13.72
C MET A 59 -17.05 -12.00 13.26
N ARG A 60 -17.75 -11.37 14.20
CA ARG A 60 -18.90 -10.50 13.93
C ARG A 60 -18.57 -9.03 14.15
N CYS A 61 -19.11 -8.18 13.28
CA CYS A 61 -19.01 -6.74 13.45
C CYS A 61 -19.85 -6.25 14.62
N PRO A 62 -19.28 -5.46 15.56
CA PRO A 62 -20.06 -4.90 16.65
C PRO A 62 -21.11 -3.91 16.14
N ALA A 63 -20.83 -3.21 15.02
CA ALA A 63 -21.73 -2.21 14.45
C ALA A 63 -22.87 -2.83 13.63
N CYS A 64 -22.56 -3.59 12.56
CA CYS A 64 -23.59 -4.13 11.66
C CYS A 64 -23.99 -5.59 11.94
N LYS A 65 -23.39 -6.25 12.94
CA LYS A 65 -23.64 -7.65 13.36
C LYS A 65 -23.39 -8.74 12.30
N ARG A 66 -22.99 -8.36 11.07
CA ARG A 66 -22.60 -9.29 10.01
C ARG A 66 -21.28 -9.99 10.33
N ARG A 67 -21.10 -11.18 9.76
CA ARG A 67 -19.89 -12.00 9.89
C ARG A 67 -18.83 -11.57 8.88
N GLY A 68 -17.57 -11.87 9.19
CA GLY A 68 -16.43 -11.60 8.33
C GLY A 68 -15.69 -10.31 8.69
N MET A 69 -14.43 -10.48 9.08
CA MET A 69 -13.48 -9.40 9.38
C MET A 69 -12.21 -9.57 8.58
N ASN A 70 -11.60 -8.45 8.18
CA ASN A 70 -10.21 -8.42 7.75
C ASN A 70 -9.36 -7.98 8.93
N LEU A 71 -8.20 -8.61 9.08
CA LEU A 71 -7.24 -8.25 10.11
C LEU A 71 -6.16 -7.36 9.51
N TRP A 72 -5.75 -6.36 10.28
CA TRP A 72 -4.65 -5.48 9.92
C TRP A 72 -3.73 -5.36 11.12
N ILE A 73 -2.46 -5.67 10.94
CA ILE A 73 -1.46 -5.45 11.98
C ILE A 73 -1.05 -3.98 11.87
N ASP A 74 -1.27 -3.25 12.94
CA ASP A 74 -0.63 -1.96 13.12
C ASP A 74 0.64 -2.23 13.92
N PRO A 75 1.82 -2.27 13.25
CA PRO A 75 3.05 -2.43 13.96
C PRO A 75 3.14 -1.25 14.93
N GLN A 76 3.10 -1.52 16.24
CA GLN A 76 3.44 -0.52 17.26
C GLN A 76 4.59 0.32 16.72
N PRO A 77 4.49 1.66 16.71
CA PRO A 77 5.61 2.51 16.30
C PRO A 77 6.78 2.09 17.17
N ALA A 78 7.76 1.39 16.59
CA ALA A 78 8.81 0.72 17.32
C ALA A 78 9.53 1.75 18.18
N LYS A 79 9.16 1.87 19.48
CA LYS A 79 9.60 2.90 20.44
C LYS A 79 10.46 3.97 19.77
N LEU A 80 9.87 4.85 18.94
CA LEU A 80 10.59 5.75 18.01
C LEU A 80 12.10 5.53 18.03
N LYS A 81 12.57 4.41 17.44
CA LYS A 81 13.93 4.44 16.93
C LYS A 81 13.78 5.48 15.86
N VAL A 82 14.21 6.70 16.18
CA VAL A 82 14.43 7.77 15.21
C VAL A 82 15.37 7.13 14.21
N HIS A 83 14.79 6.46 13.21
CA HIS A 83 15.50 6.11 12.03
C HIS A 83 15.95 7.46 11.55
N ALA A 84 17.27 7.68 11.54
CA ALA A 84 17.85 8.82 10.88
C ALA A 84 17.08 9.01 9.57
N PRO A 85 16.63 10.23 9.24
CA PRO A 85 15.75 10.48 8.11
C PRO A 85 16.26 9.63 6.96
N ALA A 86 15.40 8.75 6.45
CA ALA A 86 15.77 7.82 5.40
C ALA A 86 16.45 8.68 4.34
N LYS A 87 17.75 8.46 4.10
CA LYS A 87 18.50 9.24 3.12
C LYS A 87 17.63 9.28 1.87
N PRO A 88 17.39 10.46 1.27
CA PRO A 88 16.56 10.55 0.07
C PRO A 88 17.03 9.47 -0.88
N SER A 89 16.12 8.55 -1.18
CA SER A 89 16.44 7.41 -2.01
C SER A 89 16.90 7.96 -3.36
N VAL A 90 18.15 7.70 -3.73
CA VAL A 90 18.68 8.01 -5.07
C VAL A 90 18.12 6.99 -6.09
N GLU A 91 17.17 6.15 -5.68
CA GLU A 91 16.55 5.19 -6.56
C GLU A 91 15.58 5.89 -7.53
N PRO A 92 15.65 5.54 -8.81
CA PRO A 92 14.85 6.19 -9.83
C PRO A 92 13.35 5.94 -9.66
N ASN A 93 12.56 7.00 -9.90
CA ASN A 93 11.11 7.06 -9.61
C ASN A 93 10.27 6.06 -10.43
N TYR A 94 10.73 5.71 -11.61
CA TYR A 94 10.06 4.83 -12.55
C TYR A 94 10.96 3.69 -12.96
N ARG A 95 10.38 2.49 -13.05
CA ARG A 95 11.06 1.27 -13.50
C ARG A 95 10.23 0.58 -14.56
N VAL A 96 10.85 0.26 -15.68
CA VAL A 96 10.29 -0.63 -16.71
C VAL A 96 10.80 -2.03 -16.41
N VAL A 97 9.89 -2.97 -16.18
CA VAL A 97 10.18 -4.34 -15.74
C VAL A 97 9.73 -5.33 -16.81
N ASP A 98 10.59 -6.28 -17.15
CA ASP A 98 10.29 -7.46 -17.95
C ASP A 98 9.96 -8.62 -17.01
N GLY A 99 8.73 -9.14 -17.11
CA GLY A 99 8.28 -10.34 -16.41
C GLY A 99 8.49 -11.64 -17.21
N GLY A 100 9.15 -11.58 -18.35
CA GLY A 100 9.38 -12.76 -19.20
C GLY A 100 8.16 -13.14 -20.05
N ASP A 101 8.25 -14.31 -20.67
CA ASP A 101 7.33 -14.82 -21.71
C ASP A 101 6.42 -15.96 -21.25
N THR A 102 6.80 -16.68 -20.19
CA THR A 102 6.15 -17.91 -19.74
C THR A 102 5.65 -17.77 -18.31
N TYR A 103 4.40 -18.17 -18.07
CA TYR A 103 3.80 -18.16 -16.75
C TYR A 103 4.34 -19.31 -15.87
N PRO A 104 4.67 -19.10 -14.59
CA PRO A 104 4.65 -17.84 -13.85
C PRO A 104 5.83 -16.96 -14.27
N TYR A 105 5.50 -15.81 -14.85
CA TYR A 105 6.40 -14.78 -15.37
C TYR A 105 7.71 -14.72 -14.57
N SER A 106 8.84 -15.07 -15.21
CA SER A 106 10.13 -15.23 -14.53
C SER A 106 10.68 -13.89 -14.08
N LEU A 107 11.34 -13.94 -12.91
CA LEU A 107 12.10 -12.89 -12.22
C LEU A 107 12.01 -11.48 -12.85
N ASP A 108 11.25 -10.60 -12.19
CA ASP A 108 11.12 -9.17 -12.51
C ASP A 108 12.49 -8.52 -12.82
N LYS A 109 12.87 -8.46 -14.10
CA LYS A 109 14.12 -7.85 -14.53
C LYS A 109 13.86 -6.40 -14.90
N THR A 110 14.56 -5.48 -14.25
CA THR A 110 14.48 -4.06 -14.62
C THR A 110 15.20 -3.86 -15.96
N VAL A 111 14.45 -3.40 -16.96
CA VAL A 111 14.93 -3.11 -18.33
C VAL A 111 15.39 -1.67 -18.45
N ALA A 112 14.69 -0.75 -17.78
CA ALA A 112 15.03 0.66 -17.76
C ALA A 112 14.57 1.32 -16.46
N THR A 113 15.23 2.40 -16.09
CA THR A 113 14.84 3.26 -14.99
C THR A 113 14.83 4.72 -15.43
N ALA A 114 13.96 5.53 -14.82
CA ALA A 114 13.88 6.95 -15.12
C ALA A 114 13.32 7.73 -13.92
N ASP A 115 13.68 9.01 -13.81
CA ASP A 115 13.12 9.92 -12.80
C ASP A 115 11.92 10.72 -13.30
N ASN A 116 11.70 10.68 -14.61
CA ASN A 116 10.66 11.43 -15.31
C ASN A 116 9.69 10.46 -16.00
N LEU A 117 8.38 10.70 -15.83
CA LEU A 117 7.33 9.85 -16.40
C LEU A 117 7.38 9.77 -17.92
N MET A 118 7.70 10.86 -18.60
CA MET A 118 7.75 10.91 -20.07
C MET A 118 8.91 10.05 -20.60
N VAL A 119 10.07 10.12 -19.93
CA VAL A 119 11.22 9.26 -20.25
C VAL A 119 10.89 7.79 -19.97
N ALA A 120 10.22 7.51 -18.85
CA ALA A 120 9.79 6.15 -18.49
C ALA A 120 8.78 5.57 -19.48
N ARG A 121 7.84 6.39 -19.98
CA ARG A 121 6.88 6.01 -21.03
C ARG A 121 7.58 5.71 -22.35
N GLY A 122 8.53 6.55 -22.76
CA GLY A 122 9.35 6.29 -23.95
C GLY A 122 10.11 4.96 -23.84
N ALA A 123 10.74 4.71 -22.70
CA ALA A 123 11.44 3.45 -22.42
C ALA A 123 10.49 2.23 -22.41
N TYR A 124 9.28 2.38 -21.86
CA TYR A 124 8.25 1.34 -21.88
C TYR A 124 7.83 0.97 -23.30
N VAL A 125 7.52 1.97 -24.14
CA VAL A 125 7.12 1.74 -25.53
C VAL A 125 8.25 1.05 -26.31
N ALA A 126 9.49 1.51 -26.13
CA ALA A 126 10.65 0.86 -26.74
C ALA A 126 10.79 -0.61 -26.27
N ALA A 127 10.72 -0.86 -24.96
CA ALA A 127 10.84 -2.22 -24.42
C ALA A 127 9.72 -3.15 -24.92
N ALA A 128 8.49 -2.66 -25.03
CA ALA A 128 7.36 -3.43 -25.58
C ALA A 128 7.55 -3.76 -27.07
N LEU A 129 8.15 -2.86 -27.85
CA LEU A 129 8.47 -3.10 -29.26
C LEU A 129 9.63 -4.09 -29.45
N PHE A 130 10.67 -4.01 -28.61
CA PHE A 130 11.83 -4.92 -28.67
C PHE A 130 11.50 -6.33 -28.11
N HIS A 131 10.53 -6.44 -27.21
CA HIS A 131 10.13 -7.69 -26.57
C HIS A 131 8.62 -7.96 -26.72
N PRO A 132 8.10 -8.13 -27.95
CA PRO A 132 6.66 -8.18 -28.22
C PRO A 132 5.94 -9.39 -27.63
N LYS A 133 6.68 -10.45 -27.28
CA LYS A 133 6.15 -11.68 -26.67
C LYS A 133 6.31 -11.70 -25.14
N ARG A 134 6.88 -10.65 -24.54
CA ARG A 134 7.15 -10.59 -23.10
C ARG A 134 6.21 -9.64 -22.40
N ARG A 135 5.95 -9.90 -21.12
CA ARG A 135 5.14 -9.01 -20.29
C ARG A 135 6.00 -7.85 -19.79
N ILE A 136 5.88 -6.69 -20.44
CA ILE A 136 6.52 -5.45 -20.01
C ILE A 136 5.57 -4.65 -19.11
N VAL A 137 6.06 -4.18 -17.96
CA VAL A 137 5.29 -3.40 -16.99
C VAL A 137 6.05 -2.13 -16.62
N LEU A 138 5.40 -0.98 -16.73
CA LEU A 138 5.89 0.26 -16.14
C LEU A 138 5.42 0.36 -14.68
N ARG A 139 6.35 0.45 -13.75
CA ARG A 139 6.12 0.62 -12.30
C ARG A 139 6.59 2.00 -11.86
N GLN A 140 5.80 2.65 -11.02
CA GLN A 140 6.20 3.86 -10.30
C GLN A 140 6.53 3.46 -8.84
N GLY A 141 7.63 3.95 -8.31
CA GLY A 141 7.98 3.75 -6.90
C GLY A 141 6.90 4.31 -5.96
N ALA A 142 6.82 3.78 -4.74
CA ALA A 142 6.00 4.37 -3.70
C ALA A 142 6.70 5.64 -3.19
N PHE A 143 6.06 6.80 -3.33
CA PHE A 143 6.54 8.00 -2.66
C PHE A 143 6.38 7.82 -1.15
N VAL A 144 7.45 8.02 -0.39
CA VAL A 144 7.30 8.78 0.85
C VAL A 144 7.28 10.22 0.38
N ILE A 145 6.10 10.82 0.30
CA ILE A 145 6.01 12.28 0.30
C ILE A 145 6.66 12.64 1.63
N GLU A 146 7.90 13.15 1.63
CA GLU A 146 8.34 13.96 2.74
C GLU A 146 7.22 14.95 2.96
N ASN A 147 6.50 14.75 4.05
CA ASN A 147 5.35 15.56 4.37
C ASN A 147 5.95 16.96 4.50
N SER A 148 5.67 17.87 3.56
CA SER A 148 6.13 19.27 3.61
C SER A 148 5.58 20.04 4.82
N LYS A 149 4.93 19.31 5.73
CA LYS A 149 4.31 19.67 7.01
C LYS A 149 4.93 18.90 8.18
N GLU A 150 6.19 18.50 8.12
CA GLU A 150 6.94 18.34 9.37
C GLU A 150 7.04 19.72 10.04
N GLY A 151 6.08 19.99 10.94
CA GLY A 151 6.10 21.12 11.86
C GLY A 151 4.95 22.13 11.77
N GLN A 152 4.11 22.11 10.73
CA GLN A 152 2.99 23.08 10.63
C GLN A 152 1.66 22.42 10.23
N PRO A 153 0.53 22.84 10.85
CA PRO A 153 -0.77 22.30 10.52
C PRO A 153 -1.11 22.56 9.04
N PRO A 154 -1.97 21.72 8.42
CA PRO A 154 -2.37 21.91 7.04
C PRO A 154 -2.92 23.31 6.78
N LYS A 155 -2.29 24.08 5.88
CA LYS A 155 -2.92 25.30 5.35
C LYS A 155 -4.25 24.89 4.72
N PRO A 156 -5.40 25.46 5.15
CA PRO A 156 -6.68 25.18 4.52
C PRO A 156 -6.61 25.63 3.06
N MET A 157 -6.92 24.71 2.15
CA MET A 157 -6.94 24.97 0.72
C MET A 157 -8.19 25.80 0.41
N THR A 158 -7.99 27.01 -0.08
CA THR A 158 -9.10 27.88 -0.51
C THR A 158 -9.57 27.49 -1.92
N ALA A 159 -10.77 27.92 -2.31
CA ALA A 159 -11.29 27.66 -3.66
C ALA A 159 -10.39 28.27 -4.75
N GLU A 160 -9.70 29.37 -4.43
CA GLU A 160 -8.74 30.04 -5.31
C GLU A 160 -7.45 29.23 -5.46
N ASP A 161 -6.93 28.67 -4.35
CA ASP A 161 -5.78 27.76 -4.38
C ASP A 161 -6.06 26.50 -5.22
N PHE A 162 -7.28 25.96 -5.12
CA PHE A 162 -7.70 24.80 -5.90
C PHE A 162 -7.81 25.11 -7.40
N LYS A 163 -8.35 26.28 -7.75
CA LYS A 163 -8.44 26.74 -9.15
C LYS A 163 -7.05 26.93 -9.76
N ALA A 164 -6.15 27.59 -9.05
CA ALA A 164 -4.77 27.79 -9.52
C ALA A 164 -4.00 26.48 -9.73
N MET A 165 -4.25 25.47 -8.89
CA MET A 165 -3.65 24.14 -9.04
C MET A 165 -4.16 23.41 -10.28
N ILE A 166 -5.47 23.44 -10.53
CA ILE A 166 -6.07 22.83 -11.74
C ILE A 166 -5.60 23.55 -13.01
N ASP A 167 -5.54 24.88 -13.00
CA ASP A 167 -5.10 25.66 -14.16
C ASP A 167 -3.62 25.39 -14.48
N ALA A 168 -2.78 25.20 -13.46
CA ALA A 168 -1.38 24.82 -13.64
C ALA A 168 -1.21 23.39 -14.19
N GLU A 169 -2.02 22.43 -13.72
CA GLU A 169 -2.03 21.05 -14.24
C GLU A 169 -2.53 20.99 -15.70
N MET A 170 -3.54 21.80 -16.04
CA MET A 170 -4.09 21.93 -17.40
C MET A 170 -3.07 22.58 -18.36
N GLY A 171 -2.37 23.61 -17.90
CA GLY A 171 -1.30 24.27 -18.68
C GLY A 171 -0.10 23.36 -18.96
N LEU A 172 0.27 22.50 -18.00
CA LEU A 172 1.33 21.49 -18.18
C LEU A 172 0.90 20.35 -19.11
N ALA A 173 -0.41 20.07 -19.21
CA ALA A 173 -0.98 19.11 -20.15
C ALA A 173 -1.14 19.66 -21.58
N GLY A 174 -0.81 20.94 -21.81
CA GLY A 174 -0.92 21.60 -23.12
C GLY A 174 -2.37 21.80 -23.59
N VAL A 175 -3.33 21.72 -22.69
CA VAL A 175 -4.74 22.02 -22.97
C VAL A 175 -4.92 23.52 -22.81
N PRO A 176 -5.37 24.27 -23.85
CA PRO A 176 -5.64 25.69 -23.69
C PRO A 176 -6.76 25.88 -22.68
N THR A 177 -6.46 26.56 -21.57
CA THR A 177 -7.46 27.06 -20.63
C THR A 177 -8.09 28.31 -21.24
N GLU A 178 -9.20 28.14 -21.95
CA GLU A 178 -10.03 29.27 -22.37
C GLU A 178 -10.78 29.83 -21.15
N ASN A 179 -10.83 31.17 -21.08
CA ASN A 179 -11.44 31.99 -20.02
C ASN A 179 -12.88 31.62 -19.69
#